data_AF-A0A967JWG2-F1
#
_entry.id   AF-A0A967JWG2-F1
#
_cell.length_a   1.000
_cell.length_b   1.000
_cell.length_c   1.000
_cell.angle_alpha   90.00
_cell.angle_beta   90.00
_cell.angle_gamma   90.00
#
_symmetry.space_group_name_H-M   'P 1'
#
loop_
_entity.id
_entity.type
_entity.pdbx_description
1 polymer ?
#
loop_
_entity_poly.entity_id
_entity_poly.type
_entity_poly.pdbx_seq_one_letter_code
_entity_poly.pdbx_strand_id
1 'polypeptide(L)' 'MFEPVHGSAPKYAGTDRANPFGAILTAAMMLEETGCGEAATRVERAVR' A
#
# COMPACT_ATOMS: atom_id res chain seq x y z
N MET A 1 1.28 12.93 -2.46
CA MET A 1 0.34 12.22 -1.57
C MET A 1 0.12 10.84 -2.17
N PHE A 2 0.13 9.78 -1.37
CA PHE A 2 0.03 8.40 -1.84
C PHE A 2 -1.10 7.71 -1.09
N GLU A 3 -2.01 7.06 -1.82
CA GLU A 3 -3.20 6.42 -1.26
C GLU A 3 -3.66 5.24 -2.13
N PRO A 4 -4.26 4.21 -1.53
CA PRO A 4 -4.90 3.12 -2.28
C PRO A 4 -6.04 3.64 -3.15
N VAL A 5 -6.19 3.06 -4.34
CA VAL A 5 -7.28 3.42 -5.27
C VAL A 5 -8.66 3.07 -4.69
N HIS A 6 -8.76 2.04 -3.85
CA HIS A 6 -10.04 1.65 -3.27
C HIS A 6 -10.49 2.65 -2.18
N GLY A 7 -11.81 2.87 -2.10
CA GLY A 7 -12.41 3.71 -1.06
C GLY A 7 -12.44 3.07 0.33
N SER A 8 -13.20 3.69 1.23
CA SER A 8 -13.26 3.35 2.67
C SER A 8 -14.00 2.04 3.02
N ALA A 9 -14.74 1.46 2.07
CA ALA A 9 -15.54 0.25 2.26
C ALA A 9 -16.22 0.13 3.65
N PRO A 10 -17.12 1.06 4.05
CA PRO A 10 -17.59 1.18 5.43
C PRO A 10 -18.20 -0.08 6.03
N LYS A 11 -18.85 -0.91 5.20
CA LYS A 11 -19.42 -2.21 5.58
C LYS A 11 -18.42 -3.22 6.15
N TYR A 12 -17.12 -3.03 5.92
CA TYR A 12 -16.05 -3.92 6.40
C TYR A 12 -15.12 -3.26 7.42
N ALA A 13 -15.40 -2.01 7.83
CA ALA A 13 -14.61 -1.32 8.84
C ALA A 13 -14.61 -2.13 10.15
N GLY A 14 -13.42 -2.30 10.75
CA GLY A 14 -13.24 -3.04 12.02
C GLY A 14 -13.37 -4.57 11.92
N THR A 15 -13.54 -5.13 10.71
CA THR A 15 -13.71 -6.59 10.53
C THR A 15 -12.45 -7.34 10.11
N ASP A 16 -11.35 -6.62 9.86
CA ASP A 16 -10.07 -7.17 9.37
C ASP A 16 -10.19 -7.97 8.05
N ARG A 17 -11.15 -7.57 7.20
CA ARG A 17 -11.43 -8.22 5.89
C ARG A 17 -10.90 -7.46 4.68
N ALA A 18 -10.51 -6.20 4.84
CA ALA A 18 -10.01 -5.39 3.74
C ALA A 18 -8.63 -5.89 3.31
N ASN A 19 -8.40 -6.01 2.00
CA ASN A 19 -7.08 -6.35 1.50
C ASN A 19 -6.12 -5.16 1.69
N PRO A 20 -5.03 -5.30 2.46
CA PRO A 20 -4.11 -4.19 2.73
C PRO A 20 -3.14 -3.88 1.57
N PHE A 21 -3.10 -4.70 0.52
CA PHE A 21 -2.09 -4.59 -0.55
C PHE A 21 -2.12 -3.23 -1.25
N GLY A 22 -3.29 -2.63 -1.44
CA GLY A 22 -3.38 -1.29 -2.03
C GLY A 22 -2.58 -0.26 -1.23
N ALA A 23 -2.77 -0.22 0.09
CA ALA A 23 -2.07 0.69 0.97
C ALA A 23 -0.55 0.40 1.00
N ILE A 24 -0.18 -0.89 1.06
CA ILE A 24 1.23 -1.31 1.10
C ILE A 24 1.96 -0.93 -0.21
N LEU A 25 1.35 -1.16 -1.37
CA LEU A 25 1.95 -0.80 -2.66
C LEU A 25 2.05 0.72 -2.84
N THR A 26 1.08 1.49 -2.33
CA THR A 26 1.20 2.96 -2.35
C THR A 26 2.28 3.48 -1.41
N ALA A 27 2.60 2.77 -0.33
CA ALA A 27 3.77 3.05 0.48
C ALA A 27 5.09 2.75 -0.27
N ALA A 28 5.13 1.72 -1.11
CA ALA A 28 6.28 1.49 -1.99
C ALA A 28 6.49 2.63 -3.00
N MET A 29 5.42 3.16 -3.60
CA MET A 29 5.48 4.34 -4.46
C MET A 29 6.02 5.57 -3.72
N MET A 30 5.63 5.76 -2.45
CA MET A 30 6.17 6.83 -1.61
C MET A 30 7.68 6.67 -1.34
N LEU A 31 8.12 5.43 -1.07
CA LEU A 31 9.53 5.13 -0.87
C LEU A 31 10.34 5.44 -2.13
N GLU A 32 9.83 5.09 -3.31
CA GLU A 32 10.48 5.40 -4.58
C GLU A 32 10.64 6.93 -4.76
N GLU A 33 9.56 7.70 -4.59
CA GLU A 33 9.58 9.17 -4.76
C GLU A 33 10.49 9.88 -3.75
N THR A 34 10.68 9.30 -2.56
CA THR A 34 11.56 9.86 -1.51
C THR A 34 13.02 9.42 -1.65
N GLY A 35 13.38 8.74 -2.74
CA GLY A 35 14.75 8.28 -3.02
C GLY A 35 15.14 6.97 -2.32
N CYS A 36 14.18 6.25 -1.73
CA CYS A 36 14.35 4.99 -1.03
C CYS A 36 14.04 3.76 -1.93
N GLY A 37 14.55 3.75 -3.17
CA GLY A 37 14.14 2.76 -4.19
C GLY A 37 14.46 1.28 -3.86
N GLU A 38 15.53 0.99 -3.11
CA GLU A 38 15.80 -0.38 -2.65
C GLU A 38 14.69 -0.87 -1.69
N ALA A 39 14.24 0.01 -0.79
CA ALA A 39 13.15 -0.30 0.12
C ALA A 39 11.83 -0.46 -0.64
N ALA A 40 11.55 0.40 -1.63
CA ALA A 40 10.40 0.26 -2.51
C ALA A 40 10.37 -1.11 -3.20
N THR A 41 11.49 -1.50 -3.83
CA THR A 41 11.63 -2.80 -4.51
C THR A 41 11.41 -3.97 -3.57
N ARG A 42 11.93 -3.91 -2.34
CA ARG A 42 11.73 -4.95 -1.32
C ARG A 42 10.27 -5.09 -0.93
N VAL A 43 9.56 -3.98 -0.74
CA VAL A 43 8.13 -3.98 -0.41
C VAL A 43 7.32 -4.55 -1.56
N GLU A 44 7.52 -4.09 -2.79
CA GLU A 44 6.80 -4.61 -3.96
C GLU A 44 6.99 -6.12 -4.14
N ARG A 45 8.23 -6.60 -3.98
CA ARG A 45 8.55 -8.03 -4.09
C ARG A 45 7.95 -8.89 -2.99
N ALA A 46 7.71 -8.34 -1.80
CA ALA A 46 7.09 -9.07 -0.70
C ALA A 46 5.57 -9.22 -0.88
N VAL A 47 4.94 -8.33 -1.65
CA VAL A 47 3.49 -8.35 -1.92
C VAL A 47 3.14 -9.16 -3.17
N ARG A 48 4.04 -9.22 -4.17
CA ARG A 48 3.89 -10.08 -5.36
C ARG A 48 4.03 -11.56 -5.03
#